data_AF-A0A915E9I1-F1
#
_entry.id   AF-A0A915E9I1-F1
#
_cell.length_a   1.000
_cell.length_b   1.000
_cell.length_c   1.000
_cell.angle_alpha   90.00
_cell.angle_beta   90.00
_cell.angle_gamma   90.00
#
_symmetry.space_group_name_H-M   'P 1'
#
loop_
_entity.id
_entity.type
_entity.pdbx_description
1 polymer ?
#
loop_
_entity_poly.entity_id
_entity_poly.type
_entity_poly.pdbx_seq_one_letter_code
_entity_poly.pdbx_strand_id
1 'polypeptide(L)'
;MPIIKAVIFDMGGVLIPSPMQLWGNFETSRSLLSGSAVSTLLSAEVCSIFNALERGEINTTGFRERVLSLYSKRNNNLSGHAFLPIFSQLFDCANSAFEIDLRWIHLIETLKAEGIKVNTQVSSMSSWSLVE
;
A
#
# COMPACT_ATOMS: atom_id res chain seq x y z
N MET A 1 -29.29 2.07 -24.71
CA MET A 1 -28.35 2.21 -23.57
C MET A 1 -27.20 1.23 -23.77
N PRO A 2 -25.96 1.56 -23.40
CA PRO A 2 -24.86 0.61 -23.46
C PRO A 2 -25.10 -0.57 -22.51
N ILE A 3 -24.88 -1.79 -22.99
CA ILE A 3 -24.97 -3.02 -22.17
C ILE A 3 -23.58 -3.26 -21.57
N ILE A 4 -23.48 -3.23 -20.25
CA ILE A 4 -22.24 -3.54 -19.53
C ILE A 4 -21.99 -5.05 -19.65
N LYS A 5 -20.81 -5.41 -20.18
CA LYS A 5 -20.40 -6.82 -20.35
C LYS A 5 -19.32 -7.25 -19.36
N ALA A 6 -18.65 -6.29 -18.73
CA ALA A 6 -17.59 -6.55 -17.79
C ALA A 6 -17.45 -5.42 -16.76
N VAL A 7 -16.97 -5.78 -15.57
CA VAL A 7 -16.59 -4.86 -14.48
C VAL A 7 -15.19 -5.23 -14.00
N ILE A 8 -14.33 -4.22 -13.86
CA ILE A 8 -12.99 -4.35 -13.28
C ILE A 8 -12.99 -3.58 -11.97
N PHE A 9 -12.69 -4.25 -10.86
CA PHE A 9 -12.56 -3.62 -9.55
C PHE A 9 -11.09 -3.34 -9.26
N ASP A 10 -10.76 -2.10 -8.88
CA ASP A 10 -9.48 -1.86 -8.23
C ASP A 10 -9.45 -2.60 -6.88
N MET A 11 -8.27 -2.98 -6.41
CA MET A 11 -8.14 -3.61 -5.09
C MET A 11 -8.00 -2.56 -4.00
N GLY A 12 -6.96 -1.72 -4.08
CA GLY A 12 -6.63 -0.75 -3.03
C GLY A 12 -7.61 0.42 -2.97
N GLY A 13 -8.25 0.63 -1.83
CA GLY A 13 -9.25 1.70 -1.65
C GLY A 13 -10.64 1.38 -2.21
N VAL A 14 -10.83 0.19 -2.79
CA VAL A 14 -12.15 -0.30 -3.24
C VAL A 14 -12.48 -1.61 -2.51
N LEU A 15 -11.80 -2.71 -2.83
CA LEU A 15 -12.06 -4.02 -2.21
C LEU A 15 -11.36 -4.17 -0.85
N ILE A 16 -10.19 -3.55 -0.69
CA ILE A 16 -9.42 -3.51 0.56
C ILE A 16 -9.10 -2.06 0.92
N PRO A 17 -8.78 -1.74 2.19
CA PRO A 17 -8.39 -0.38 2.58
C PRO A 17 -7.23 0.15 1.74
N SER A 18 -7.19 1.46 1.49
CA SER A 18 -6.07 2.06 0.76
C SER A 18 -4.80 2.04 1.63
N PRO A 19 -3.60 1.96 1.03
CA PRO A 19 -2.34 2.07 1.78
C PRO A 19 -2.28 3.33 2.66
N MET A 20 -2.83 4.46 2.19
CA MET A 20 -2.92 5.69 2.98
C MET A 20 -3.77 5.53 4.24
N GLN A 21 -4.91 4.84 4.15
CA GLN A 21 -5.74 4.55 5.32
C GLN A 21 -5.02 3.63 6.31
N LEU A 22 -4.31 2.61 5.81
CA LEU A 22 -3.52 1.71 6.65
C LEU A 22 -2.41 2.46 7.39
N TRP A 23 -1.70 3.35 6.71
CA TRP A 23 -0.63 4.15 7.31
C TRP A 23 -1.17 5.20 8.29
N GLY A 24 -2.32 5.83 8.02
CA GLY A 24 -2.96 6.74 8.98
C GLY A 24 -3.44 6.03 10.25
N ASN A 25 -3.99 4.81 10.12
CA ASN A 25 -4.34 3.97 11.25
C ASN A 25 -3.09 3.51 12.03
N PHE A 26 -2.00 3.21 11.30
CA PHE A 26 -0.71 2.90 11.89
C PHE A 26 -0.19 4.05 12.75
N GLU A 27 -0.18 5.28 12.21
CA GLU A 27 0.24 6.48 12.95
C GLU A 27 -0.53 6.62 14.26
N THR A 28 -1.86 6.46 14.21
CA THR A 28 -2.74 6.51 15.39
C THR A 28 -2.38 5.42 16.40
N SER A 29 -2.24 4.16 15.95
CA SER A 29 -1.93 3.02 16.83
C SER A 29 -0.55 3.09 17.48
N ARG A 30 0.38 3.86 16.89
CA ARG A 30 1.76 4.03 17.34
C ARG A 30 2.05 5.40 17.96
N SER A 31 1.02 6.24 18.14
CA SER A 31 1.15 7.61 18.65
C SER A 31 2.20 8.42 17.86
N LEU A 32 2.26 8.21 16.55
CA LEU A 32 3.05 9.05 15.66
C LEU A 32 2.31 10.36 15.38
N LEU A 33 3.05 11.36 14.92
CA LEU A 33 2.45 12.60 14.43
C LEU A 33 1.52 12.28 13.25
N SER A 34 0.30 12.81 13.27
CA SER A 34 -0.66 12.59 12.20
C SER A 34 -0.10 13.06 10.85
N GLY A 35 -0.15 12.18 9.85
CA GLY A 35 0.37 12.38 8.51
C GLY A 35 1.89 12.23 8.36
N SER A 36 2.65 11.99 9.42
CA SER A 36 4.13 11.92 9.33
C SER A 36 4.63 10.71 8.55
N ALA A 37 3.98 9.56 8.70
CA ALA A 37 4.31 8.35 7.97
C ALA A 37 3.86 8.46 6.51
N VAL A 38 2.62 8.90 6.28
CA VAL A 38 2.07 9.08 4.93
C VAL A 38 2.93 10.06 4.12
N SER A 39 3.22 11.24 4.66
CA SER A 39 4.04 12.26 3.98
C SER A 39 5.49 11.83 3.75
N THR A 40 6.04 10.97 4.62
CA THR A 40 7.38 10.39 4.43
C THR A 40 7.37 9.35 3.33
N LEU A 41 6.44 8.39 3.35
CA LEU A 41 6.37 7.30 2.39
C LEU A 41 6.05 7.77 0.96
N LEU A 42 5.27 8.84 0.81
CA LEU A 42 4.94 9.44 -0.48
C LEU A 42 5.98 10.46 -0.97
N SER A 43 7.10 10.62 -0.26
CA SER A 43 8.11 11.59 -0.65
C SER A 43 8.94 11.13 -1.84
N ALA A 44 9.38 12.09 -2.67
CA ALA A 44 10.23 11.81 -3.82
C ALA A 44 11.53 11.08 -3.42
N GLU A 45 12.09 11.39 -2.25
CA GLU A 45 13.28 10.73 -1.74
C GLU A 45 13.02 9.27 -1.39
N VAL A 46 11.88 8.95 -0.75
CA VAL A 46 11.51 7.55 -0.49
C VAL A 46 11.20 6.81 -1.78
N CYS A 47 10.55 7.44 -2.77
CA CYS A 47 10.39 6.85 -4.10
C CYS A 47 11.75 6.50 -4.74
N SER A 48 12.75 7.39 -4.65
CA SER A 48 14.08 7.11 -5.17
C SER A 48 14.76 5.93 -4.46
N ILE A 49 14.62 5.83 -3.13
CA ILE A 49 15.13 4.69 -2.35
C ILE A 49 14.41 3.40 -2.74
N PHE A 50 13.11 3.46 -3.01
CA PHE A 50 12.32 2.33 -3.48
C PHE A 50 12.81 1.85 -4.85
N ASN A 51 13.02 2.75 -5.79
CA ASN A 51 13.55 2.41 -7.11
C ASN A 51 14.95 1.78 -7.01
N ALA A 52 15.77 2.20 -6.05
CA ALA A 52 17.08 1.58 -5.80
C ALA A 52 16.95 0.15 -5.23
N LEU A 53 15.93 -0.10 -4.38
CA LEU A 53 15.61 -1.44 -3.91
C LEU A 53 15.15 -2.33 -5.06
N GLU A 54 14.29 -1.84 -5.94
CA GLU A 54 13.78 -2.58 -7.11
C GLU A 54 14.90 -2.92 -8.11
N ARG A 55 15.86 -2.02 -8.31
CA ARG A 55 17.06 -2.30 -9.13
C ARG A 55 18.09 -3.20 -8.45
N GLY A 56 17.86 -3.63 -7.21
CA GLY A 56 18.80 -4.44 -6.44
C GLY A 56 20.07 -3.70 -6.00
N GLU A 57 20.11 -2.37 -6.10
CA GLU A 57 21.25 -1.54 -5.66
C GLU A 57 21.36 -1.47 -4.12
N ILE A 58 20.23 -1.67 -3.44
CA ILE A 58 20.15 -1.83 -1.99
C ILE A 58 19.32 -3.05 -1.65
N ASN A 59 19.56 -3.66 -0.49
CA ASN A 59 18.70 -4.70 0.05
C ASN A 59 17.62 -4.10 0.98
N THR A 60 16.74 -4.95 1.50
CA THR A 60 15.65 -4.54 2.40
C THR A 60 16.15 -3.89 3.69
N THR A 61 17.31 -4.31 4.22
CA THR A 61 17.95 -3.67 5.38
C THR A 61 18.37 -2.24 5.05
N GLY A 62 19.08 -2.04 3.93
CA GLY A 62 19.49 -0.70 3.47
C GLY A 62 18.32 0.20 3.13
N PHE A 63 17.23 -0.35 2.60
CA PHE A 63 15.97 0.38 2.42
C PHE A 63 15.44 0.88 3.76
N ARG A 64 15.28 -0.01 4.75
CA ARG A 64 14.75 0.34 6.08
C ARG A 64 15.57 1.44 6.74
N GLU A 65 16.90 1.32 6.73
CA GLU A 65 17.80 2.31 7.33
C GLU A 65 17.66 3.70 6.68
N ARG A 66 17.62 3.76 5.34
CA ARG A 66 17.50 5.03 4.62
C ARG A 66 16.16 5.71 4.85
N VAL A 67 15.06 4.96 4.78
CA VAL A 67 13.72 5.50 5.04
C VAL A 67 13.58 5.92 6.50
N LEU A 68 14.11 5.15 7.45
CA LEU A 68 14.11 5.52 8.87
C LEU A 68 14.90 6.80 9.14
N SER A 69 16.08 6.93 8.52
CA SER A 69 16.90 8.15 8.61
C SER A 69 16.14 9.37 8.09
N LEU A 70 15.46 9.25 6.95
CA LEU A 70 14.63 10.31 6.39
C LEU A 70 13.45 10.67 7.30
N TYR A 71 12.73 9.67 7.81
CA TYR A 71 11.62 9.87 8.73
C TYR A 71 12.05 10.67 9.97
N SER A 72 13.14 10.25 10.62
CA SER A 72 13.68 10.93 11.81
C SER A 72 14.09 12.38 11.49
N LYS A 73 14.77 12.62 10.38
CA LYS A 73 15.17 13.98 9.96
C LYS A 73 13.98 14.91 9.73
N ARG A 74 12.92 14.38 9.10
CA ARG A 74 11.71 15.17 8.78
C ARG A 74 10.84 15.47 10.00
N ASN A 75 10.91 14.62 11.02
CA ASN A 75 10.03 14.70 12.19
C ASN A 75 10.82 15.00 13.47
N ASN A 76 11.72 15.99 13.41
CA ASN A 76 12.45 16.54 14.58
C ASN A 76 13.25 15.50 15.40
N ASN A 77 13.89 14.54 14.75
CA ASN A 77 14.66 13.47 15.40
C ASN A 77 13.86 12.61 16.38
N LEU A 78 12.54 12.49 16.19
CA LEU A 78 11.75 11.47 16.90
C LEU A 78 12.39 10.09 16.70
N SER A 79 12.41 9.28 17.76
CA SER A 79 13.01 7.95 17.69
C SER A 79 12.26 7.12 16.66
N GLY A 80 12.94 6.74 15.58
CA GLY A 80 12.36 5.96 14.48
C GLY A 80 11.84 4.58 14.92
N HIS A 81 12.08 4.16 16.17
CA HIS A 81 11.59 2.90 16.72
C HIS A 81 10.07 2.72 16.60
N ALA A 82 9.28 3.78 16.80
CA ALA A 82 7.83 3.71 16.64
C ALA A 82 7.39 3.60 15.17
N PHE A 83 8.26 4.03 14.24
CA PHE A 83 8.03 3.98 12.79
C PHE A 83 8.46 2.62 12.18
N LEU A 84 9.47 1.94 12.75
CA LEU A 84 9.98 0.65 12.26
C LEU A 84 8.91 -0.39 11.86
N PRO A 85 7.80 -0.59 12.62
CA PRO A 85 6.84 -1.63 12.26
C PRO A 85 6.06 -1.33 10.96
N ILE A 86 6.15 -0.12 10.41
CA ILE A 86 5.56 0.21 9.10
C ILE A 86 6.17 -0.62 7.96
N PHE A 87 7.42 -1.06 8.11
CA PHE A 87 8.07 -1.88 7.10
C PHE A 87 7.44 -3.27 6.98
N SER A 88 6.90 -3.81 8.08
CA SER A 88 6.07 -5.02 8.00
C SER A 88 4.79 -4.75 7.20
N GLN A 89 4.17 -3.58 7.32
CA GLN A 89 3.03 -3.25 6.45
C GLN A 89 3.44 -3.08 4.98
N LEU A 90 4.65 -2.58 4.69
CA LEU A 90 5.12 -2.40 3.32
C LEU A 90 5.51 -3.72 2.65
N PHE A 91 6.11 -4.66 3.39
CA PHE A 91 6.65 -5.90 2.84
C PHE A 91 5.75 -7.13 3.07
N ASP A 92 4.92 -7.13 4.12
CA ASP A 92 4.06 -8.25 4.50
C ASP A 92 2.58 -8.04 4.09
N CYS A 93 2.28 -7.09 3.20
CA CYS A 93 0.96 -6.93 2.57
C CYS A 93 0.44 -8.24 1.95
N ALA A 94 1.32 -9.16 1.54
CA ALA A 94 0.95 -10.47 1.01
C ALA A 94 0.41 -11.46 2.08
N ASN A 95 0.72 -11.24 3.36
CA ASN A 95 0.32 -12.10 4.49
C ASN A 95 -0.73 -11.46 5.40
N SER A 96 -1.05 -10.19 5.18
CA SER A 96 -2.14 -9.53 5.91
C SER A 96 -3.45 -10.01 5.27
N ALA A 97 -4.21 -10.86 5.97
CA ALA A 97 -5.56 -11.19 5.54
C ALA A 97 -6.44 -9.94 5.65
N PHE A 98 -6.53 -9.17 4.56
CA PHE A 98 -7.50 -8.09 4.48
C PHE A 98 -8.88 -8.73 4.33
N GLU A 99 -9.76 -8.50 5.31
CA GLU A 99 -11.15 -8.86 5.17
C GLU A 99 -11.80 -7.93 4.15
N ILE A 100 -12.15 -8.48 2.99
CA ILE A 100 -12.97 -7.77 2.00
C ILE A 100 -14.36 -7.62 2.60
N ASP A 101 -14.88 -6.40 2.59
CA ASP A 101 -16.24 -6.10 3.05
C ASP A 101 -17.26 -6.99 2.31
N LEU A 102 -18.14 -7.65 3.08
CA LEU A 102 -19.16 -8.58 2.57
C LEU A 102 -20.04 -7.96 1.48
N ARG A 103 -20.23 -6.63 1.48
CA ARG A 103 -20.99 -5.91 0.45
C ARG A 103 -20.35 -6.05 -0.93
N TRP A 104 -19.02 -6.03 -1.02
CA TRP A 104 -18.31 -6.19 -2.28
C TRP A 104 -18.37 -7.64 -2.77
N ILE A 105 -18.28 -8.60 -1.85
CA ILE A 105 -18.44 -10.02 -2.17
C ILE A 105 -19.83 -10.25 -2.79
N HIS A 106 -20.87 -9.76 -2.12
CA HIS A 106 -22.25 -9.89 -2.59
C HIS A 106 -22.48 -9.23 -3.96
N LEU A 107 -21.90 -8.05 -4.19
CA LEU A 107 -21.98 -7.37 -5.49
C LEU A 107 -21.30 -8.18 -6.59
N ILE A 108 -20.09 -8.69 -6.34
CA ILE A 108 -19.33 -9.49 -7.30
C ILE A 108 -20.11 -10.77 -7.66
N GLU A 109 -20.70 -11.44 -6.69
CA GLU A 109 -21.54 -12.61 -6.90
C GLU A 109 -22.77 -12.29 -7.76
N THR A 110 -23.44 -11.18 -7.46
CA THR A 110 -24.60 -10.71 -8.24
C THR A 110 -24.24 -10.44 -9.69
N LEU A 111 -23.15 -9.71 -9.94
CA LEU A 111 -22.68 -9.41 -11.31
C LEU A 111 -22.35 -10.70 -12.08
N LYS A 112 -21.69 -11.66 -11.44
CA LYS A 112 -21.39 -12.96 -12.05
C LYS A 112 -22.67 -13.74 -12.38
N ALA A 113 -23.67 -13.72 -11.50
CA ALA A 113 -24.95 -14.39 -11.72
C ALA A 113 -25.72 -13.81 -12.92
N GLU A 114 -25.57 -12.52 -13.20
CA GLU A 114 -26.12 -11.86 -14.40
C GLU A 114 -25.32 -12.10 -15.68
N GLY A 115 -24.25 -12.90 -15.61
CA GLY A 115 -23.39 -13.20 -16.77
C GLY A 115 -22.39 -12.10 -17.11
N ILE A 116 -22.19 -11.12 -16.22
CA ILE A 116 -21.19 -10.06 -16.38
C ILE A 116 -19.81 -10.60 -16.00
N LYS A 117 -18.81 -10.36 -16.85
CA LYS A 117 -17.42 -10.73 -16.55
C LYS A 117 -16.86 -9.84 -15.44
N VAL A 118 -16.35 -10.43 -14.37
CA VAL A 118 -15.74 -9.67 -13.26
C VAL A 118 -14.26 -9.99 -13.16
N ASN A 119 -13.43 -8.96 -13.02
CA ASN A 119 -12.00 -9.09 -12.78
C ASN A 119 -11.53 -8.08 -11.72
N THR A 120 -10.37 -8.31 -11.13
CA THR A 120 -9.71 -7.35 -10.24
C THR A 120 -8.47 -6.77 -10.90
N GLN A 121 -8.17 -5.52 -10.57
CA GLN A 121 -6.95 -4.84 -10.92
C GLN A 121 -6.24 -4.47 -9.62
N VAL A 122 -4.98 -4.85 -9.52
CA VAL A 122 -4.10 -4.33 -8.46
C VAL A 122 -3.23 -3.27 -9.10
N SER A 123 -3.45 -2.03 -8.71
CA SER A 123 -2.44 -0.98 -8.91
C SER A 123 -1.30 -1.25 -7.95
N SER A 124 -0.46 -2.21 -8.32
CA SER A 124 0.77 -2.45 -7.61
C SER A 124 1.69 -1.27 -7.87
N MET A 125 2.45 -0.82 -6.86
CA MET A 125 3.61 0.04 -7.15
C MET A 125 4.60 -0.68 -8.11
N SER A 126 4.51 -2.01 -8.25
CA SER A 126 5.19 -2.80 -9.29
C SER A 126 4.65 -2.61 -10.72
N SER A 127 3.71 -1.67 -10.98
CA SER A 127 3.45 -1.17 -12.34
C SER A 127 4.57 -0.25 -12.89
N TRP A 128 5.74 -0.20 -12.23
CA TRP A 128 6.97 0.43 -12.77
C TRP A 128 8.15 -0.51 -13.08
N SER A 129 8.02 -1.83 -12.90
CA SER A 129 8.82 -2.83 -13.63
C SER A 129 8.49 -4.22 -13.13
N LEU A 130 7.70 -4.96 -13.89
CA LEU A 130 7.82 -6.42 -13.97
C LEU A 130 7.93 -6.77 -15.47
N VAL A 131 9.10 -6.46 -16.01
CA VAL A 131 9.76 -7.32 -16.98
C VAL A 131 10.80 -8.08 -16.18
N GLU A 132 10.43 -9.30 -15.77
CA GLU A 132 11.20 -10.54 -15.89
C GLU A 132 10.39 -11.71 -15.29
#